data_AF-A0A2V9NY42-F1
#
_entry.id   AF-A0A2V9NY42-F1
#
_cell.length_a   1.000
_cell.length_b   1.000
_cell.length_c   1.000
_cell.angle_alpha   90.00
_cell.angle_beta   90.00
_cell.angle_gamma   90.00
#
_symmetry.space_group_name_H-M   'P 1'
#
loop_
_entity.id
_entity.type
_entity.pdbx_description
1 polymer ?
#
loop_
_entity_poly.entity_id
_entity_poly.type
_entity_poly.pdbx_seq_one_letter_code
_entity_poly.pdbx_strand_id
1 'polypeptide(L)'
;MIREGTFREDLYYRLATVEIGLPGLADRREDLPLLQRYFVDRFAAEYKRQIAGLTRRAQSRIATYPWPGNIRELENALGNACMMADGRFIDINDLPERLRQLPRDYPRTDEALVSLEEAQRRHILRVLERVGGNKLRAARILGIGRNTIYKMLSRLKLEERNLSA
;
A
#
# COMPACT_ATOMS: atom_id res chain seq x y z
N MET A 1 20.69 -15.12 8.65
CA MET A 1 21.79 -14.48 9.42
C MET A 1 22.22 -15.29 10.65
N ILE A 2 21.43 -15.38 11.73
CA ILE A 2 21.85 -16.15 12.94
C ILE A 2 21.78 -17.67 12.69
N ARG A 3 20.63 -18.15 12.19
CA ARG A 3 20.44 -19.56 11.80
C ARG A 3 21.33 -20.03 10.64
N GLU A 4 21.89 -19.10 9.88
CA GLU A 4 22.80 -19.37 8.77
C GLU A 4 24.28 -19.29 9.21
N GLY A 5 24.56 -19.05 10.49
CA GLY A 5 25.92 -18.97 11.05
C GLY A 5 26.71 -17.72 10.65
N THR A 6 26.10 -16.79 9.90
CA THR A 6 26.75 -15.56 9.42
C THR A 6 26.73 -14.42 10.45
N PHE A 7 26.04 -14.60 11.57
CA PHE A 7 26.01 -13.63 12.66
C PHE A 7 26.14 -14.30 14.02
N ARG A 8 26.99 -13.75 14.87
CA ARG A 8 27.30 -14.28 16.21
C ARG A 8 26.12 -14.11 17.17
N GLU A 9 25.66 -15.20 17.77
CA GLU A 9 24.51 -15.20 18.69
C GLU A 9 24.75 -14.33 19.93
N ASP A 10 25.93 -14.43 20.55
CA ASP A 10 26.29 -13.67 21.75
C ASP A 10 26.21 -12.15 21.54
N LEU A 11 26.54 -11.70 20.32
CA LEU A 11 26.47 -10.30 19.92
C LEU A 11 25.03 -9.88 19.62
N TYR A 12 24.23 -10.75 18.98
CA TYR A 12 22.81 -10.46 18.73
C TYR A 12 22.06 -10.21 20.04
N TYR A 13 22.21 -11.09 21.03
CA TYR A 13 21.51 -10.94 22.31
C TYR A 13 21.98 -9.72 23.14
N ARG A 14 23.20 -9.22 22.90
CA ARG A 14 23.68 -7.97 23.53
C ARG A 14 23.20 -6.70 22.83
N LEU A 15 22.87 -6.77 21.54
CA LEU A 15 22.41 -5.63 20.76
C LEU A 15 20.88 -5.55 20.69
N ALA A 16 20.19 -6.69 20.66
CA ALA A 16 18.74 -6.80 20.56
C ALA A 16 18.01 -6.60 21.90
N THR A 17 18.56 -5.80 22.81
CA THR A 17 17.90 -5.49 24.10
C THR A 17 16.65 -4.64 23.90
N VAL A 18 16.63 -3.77 22.87
CA VAL A 18 15.46 -3.00 22.42
C VAL A 18 15.45 -2.99 20.90
N GLU A 19 14.44 -3.60 20.29
CA GLU A 19 14.25 -3.57 18.84
C GLU A 19 13.26 -2.45 18.46
N ILE A 20 13.71 -1.51 17.62
CA ILE A 20 12.83 -0.49 17.02
C ILE A 20 12.54 -0.91 15.58
N GLY A 21 11.34 -1.43 15.35
CA GLY A 21 10.85 -1.70 14.00
C GLY A 21 10.56 -0.39 13.27
N LEU A 22 11.31 -0.10 12.20
CA LEU A 22 11.05 1.05 11.34
C LEU A 22 9.95 0.67 10.32
N PRO A 23 8.76 1.30 10.38
CA PRO A 23 7.70 0.99 9.42
C PRO A 23 8.10 1.39 8.01
N GLY A 24 7.61 0.63 7.03
CA GLY A 24 7.79 0.95 5.63
C GLY A 24 7.01 2.21 5.25
N LEU A 25 7.40 2.91 4.19
CA LEU A 25 6.61 4.03 3.67
C LEU A 25 5.17 3.60 3.31
N ALA A 26 4.98 2.34 2.92
CA ALA A 26 3.67 1.75 2.66
C ALA A 26 2.75 1.71 3.88
N ASP A 27 3.31 1.62 5.09
CA ASP A 27 2.60 1.52 6.37
C ASP A 27 2.33 2.91 7.00
N ARG A 28 2.96 3.97 6.48
CA ARG A 28 2.84 5.37 6.94
C ARG A 28 2.58 6.34 5.78
N ARG A 29 1.52 6.08 5.01
CA ARG A 29 1.21 6.88 3.81
C ARG A 29 0.76 8.31 4.15
N GLU A 30 0.29 8.53 5.37
CA GLU A 30 -0.05 9.83 5.92
C GLU A 30 1.12 10.83 5.92
N ASP A 31 2.37 10.34 5.95
CA ASP A 31 3.57 11.17 5.93
C ASP A 31 3.98 11.61 4.52
N LEU A 32 3.41 10.98 3.48
CA LEU A 32 3.76 11.25 2.08
C LEU A 32 3.63 12.73 1.70
N PRO A 33 2.57 13.48 2.07
CA PRO A 33 2.46 14.90 1.70
C PRO A 33 3.60 15.75 2.28
N LEU A 34 4.02 15.46 3.52
CA LEU A 34 5.11 16.18 4.18
C LEU A 34 6.45 15.85 3.52
N LEU A 35 6.71 14.57 3.27
CA LEU A 35 7.92 14.09 2.59
C LEU A 35 8.02 14.65 1.17
N GLN A 36 6.90 14.65 0.41
CA GLN A 36 6.85 15.23 -0.93
C GLN A 36 7.26 16.69 -0.92
N ARG A 37 6.69 17.49 -0.02
CA ARG A 37 7.02 18.91 0.10
C ARG A 37 8.50 19.11 0.44
N TYR A 38 9.00 18.39 1.44
CA TYR A 38 10.40 18.47 1.83
C TYR A 38 11.36 18.18 0.67
N PHE A 39 11.14 17.08 -0.06
CA PHE A 39 12.01 16.70 -1.16
C PHE A 39 11.91 17.66 -2.34
N VAL A 40 10.70 18.12 -2.69
CA VAL A 40 10.52 19.10 -3.77
C VAL A 40 11.21 20.41 -3.43
N ASP A 41 11.03 20.94 -2.21
CA ASP A 41 11.67 22.20 -1.80
C ASP A 41 13.20 22.06 -1.82
N ARG A 42 13.73 20.92 -1.33
CA ARG A 42 15.17 20.63 -1.32
C ARG A 42 15.75 20.56 -2.74
N PHE A 43 15.14 19.77 -3.63
CA PHE A 43 15.64 19.58 -4.99
C PHE A 43 15.39 20.80 -5.90
N ALA A 44 14.30 21.55 -5.68
CA ALA A 44 14.07 22.82 -6.37
C ALA A 44 15.20 23.83 -6.06
N ALA A 45 15.61 23.91 -4.79
CA ALA A 45 16.74 24.75 -4.38
C ALA A 45 18.07 24.24 -4.96
N GLU A 46 18.33 22.94 -4.88
CA GLU A 46 19.56 22.31 -5.40
C GLU A 46 19.74 22.51 -6.91
N TYR A 47 18.68 22.29 -7.68
CA TYR A 47 18.69 22.44 -9.14
C TYR A 47 18.41 23.88 -9.60
N LYS A 48 18.26 24.84 -8.68
CA LYS A 48 17.93 26.25 -8.96
C LYS A 48 16.69 26.41 -9.85
N ARG A 49 15.68 25.57 -9.64
CA ARG A 49 14.42 25.61 -10.41
C ARG A 49 13.31 26.21 -9.57
N GLN A 50 12.38 26.91 -10.22
CA GLN A 50 11.20 27.46 -9.57
C GLN A 50 10.05 26.45 -9.60
N ILE A 51 10.12 25.45 -8.73
CA ILE A 51 9.04 24.46 -8.57
C ILE A 51 8.22 24.85 -7.33
N ALA A 52 6.92 25.06 -7.52
CA ALA A 52 5.98 25.41 -6.46
C ALA A 52 5.34 24.18 -5.80
N GLY A 53 5.44 23.01 -6.44
CA GLY A 53 4.91 21.76 -5.92
C GLY A 53 4.53 20.76 -7.00
N LEU A 54 3.63 19.85 -6.65
CA LEU A 54 3.09 18.83 -7.54
C LEU A 54 1.64 19.13 -7.95
N THR A 55 1.23 18.68 -9.13
CA THR A 55 -0.19 18.68 -9.51
C THR A 55 -0.96 17.67 -8.66
N ARG A 56 -2.28 17.88 -8.49
CA ARG A 56 -3.14 16.91 -7.78
C ARG A 56 -3.05 15.50 -8.37
N ARG A 57 -2.90 15.41 -9.70
CA ARG A 57 -2.80 14.14 -10.41
C ARG A 57 -1.51 13.40 -10.05
N ALA A 58 -0.38 14.10 -10.00
CA ALA A 58 0.90 13.55 -9.56
C ALA A 58 0.87 13.13 -8.08
N GLN A 59 0.29 13.96 -7.20
CA GLN A 59 0.12 13.64 -5.78
C GLN A 59 -0.70 12.37 -5.57
N SER A 60 -1.85 12.25 -6.24
CA SER A 60 -2.67 11.04 -6.20
C SER A 60 -1.89 9.82 -6.68
N ARG A 61 -1.08 9.97 -7.73
CA ARG A 61 -0.28 8.85 -8.24
C ARG A 61 0.74 8.38 -7.22
N ILE A 62 1.48 9.30 -6.60
CA ILE A 62 2.46 9.04 -5.54
C ILE A 62 1.79 8.38 -4.32
N ALA A 63 0.58 8.83 -3.95
CA ALA A 63 -0.18 8.26 -2.83
C ALA A 63 -0.66 6.83 -3.08
N THR A 64 -0.95 6.47 -4.33
CA THR A 64 -1.41 5.11 -4.70
C THR A 64 -0.28 4.12 -4.93
N TYR A 65 0.97 4.57 -5.05
CA TYR A 65 2.11 3.70 -5.34
C TYR A 65 2.57 2.94 -4.07
N PRO A 66 2.96 1.65 -4.18
CA PRO A 66 3.32 0.82 -3.02
C PRO A 66 4.68 1.13 -2.38
N TRP A 67 5.59 1.82 -3.09
CA TRP A 67 6.93 2.20 -2.60
C TRP A 67 7.78 1.02 -2.09
N PRO A 68 8.07 -0.01 -2.91
CA PRO A 68 8.93 -1.13 -2.51
C PRO A 68 10.35 -0.69 -2.09
N GLY A 69 10.88 0.39 -2.65
CA GLY A 69 12.16 0.98 -2.24
C GLY A 69 12.04 2.04 -1.14
N ASN A 70 10.86 2.16 -0.50
CA ASN A 70 10.60 3.03 0.66
C ASN A 70 10.99 4.50 0.37
N ILE A 71 11.46 5.24 1.37
CA ILE A 71 11.83 6.66 1.26
C ILE A 71 12.87 6.92 0.17
N ARG A 72 13.86 6.02 -0.01
CA ARG A 72 14.90 6.20 -1.02
C ARG A 72 14.33 6.22 -2.44
N GLU A 73 13.32 5.40 -2.69
CA GLU A 73 12.65 5.41 -3.99
C GLU A 73 11.85 6.69 -4.21
N LEU A 74 11.15 7.17 -3.18
CA LEU A 74 10.41 8.44 -3.22
C LEU A 74 11.35 9.62 -3.48
N GLU A 75 12.46 9.68 -2.76
CA GLU A 75 13.50 10.70 -2.93
C GLU A 75 14.02 10.74 -4.37
N ASN A 76 14.42 9.58 -4.91
CA ASN A 76 14.91 9.48 -6.28
C ASN A 76 13.84 9.85 -7.32
N ALA A 77 12.59 9.46 -7.09
CA ALA A 77 11.49 9.77 -8.00
C ALA A 77 11.22 11.28 -8.06
N LEU A 78 11.19 11.95 -6.90
CA LEU A 78 10.97 13.39 -6.81
C LEU A 78 12.18 14.20 -7.29
N GLY A 79 13.41 13.74 -7.03
CA GLY A 79 14.62 14.38 -7.56
C GLY A 79 14.65 14.36 -9.09
N ASN A 80 14.39 13.20 -9.70
CA ASN A 80 14.29 13.09 -11.15
C ASN A 80 13.15 13.97 -11.71
N ALA A 81 11.99 13.95 -11.08
CA ALA A 81 10.86 14.77 -11.50
C ALA A 81 11.16 16.28 -11.41
N CYS A 82 11.90 16.74 -10.39
CA CYS A 82 12.36 18.13 -10.31
C CYS A 82 13.34 18.48 -11.45
N MET A 83 14.21 17.53 -11.84
CA MET A 83 15.13 17.72 -12.96
C MET A 83 14.40 17.79 -14.30
N MET A 84 13.33 17.00 -14.48
CA MET A 84 12.59 16.87 -15.74
C MET A 84 11.45 17.88 -15.91
N ALA A 85 10.89 18.42 -14.84
CA ALA A 85 9.68 19.26 -14.90
C ALA A 85 9.86 20.53 -15.72
N ASP A 86 9.22 20.68 -16.88
CA ASP A 86 9.38 21.89 -17.70
C ASP A 86 8.68 23.13 -17.13
N GLY A 87 7.77 22.93 -16.16
CA GLY A 87 6.95 23.99 -15.57
C GLY A 87 7.19 24.26 -14.09
N ARG A 88 6.32 25.11 -13.53
CA ARG A 88 6.32 25.45 -12.10
C ARG A 88 5.74 24.34 -11.22
N PHE A 89 5.08 23.35 -11.81
CA PHE A 89 4.47 22.23 -11.11
C PHE A 89 4.91 20.92 -11.76
N ILE A 90 5.24 19.94 -10.92
CA ILE A 90 5.55 18.56 -11.35
C ILE A 90 4.23 17.86 -11.67
N ASP A 91 4.07 17.40 -12.91
CA ASP A 91 2.92 16.60 -13.34
C ASP A 91 3.30 15.11 -13.51
N ILE A 92 2.32 14.27 -13.84
CA ILE A 92 2.52 12.82 -14.03
C ILE A 92 3.63 12.53 -15.05
N ASN A 93 3.73 13.33 -16.12
CA ASN A 93 4.67 13.06 -17.21
C ASN A 93 6.13 13.22 -16.79
N ASP A 94 6.38 14.03 -15.77
CA ASP A 94 7.71 14.29 -15.20
C ASP A 94 8.13 13.19 -14.22
N LEU A 95 7.19 12.37 -13.75
CA LEU A 95 7.48 11.25 -12.87
C LEU A 95 8.17 10.10 -13.63
N PRO A 96 8.98 9.28 -12.94
CA PRO A 96 9.58 8.08 -13.52
C PRO A 96 8.53 7.18 -14.18
N GLU A 97 8.92 6.44 -15.22
CA GLU A 97 8.01 5.55 -15.97
C GLU A 97 7.26 4.56 -15.08
N ARG A 98 7.92 4.01 -14.05
CA ARG A 98 7.30 3.14 -13.04
C ARG A 98 6.15 3.77 -12.24
N LEU A 99 6.10 5.10 -12.11
CA LEU A 99 4.97 5.83 -11.52
C LEU A 99 3.94 6.24 -12.59
N ARG A 100 4.35 6.42 -13.84
CA ARG A 100 3.45 6.75 -14.96
C ARG A 100 2.58 5.56 -15.35
N GLN A 101 3.23 4.40 -15.48
CA GLN A 101 2.60 3.11 -15.72
C GLN A 101 2.45 2.43 -14.37
N LEU A 102 1.26 2.45 -13.76
CA LEU A 102 1.01 1.39 -12.77
C LEU A 102 1.13 0.06 -13.51
N PRO A 103 1.96 -0.88 -13.02
CA PRO A 103 1.89 -2.24 -13.53
C PRO A 103 0.43 -2.68 -13.46
N ARG A 104 -0.14 -3.12 -14.58
CA ARG A 104 -1.44 -3.82 -14.56
C ARG A 104 -1.41 -5.04 -13.63
N ASP A 105 -0.21 -5.52 -13.29
CA ASP A 105 0.08 -6.70 -12.49
C ASP A 105 0.32 -6.45 -11.00
N TYR A 106 0.26 -5.20 -10.51
CA TYR A 106 0.18 -5.00 -9.06
C TYR A 106 -1.28 -5.17 -8.64
N PRO A 107 -1.60 -6.05 -7.66
CA PRO A 107 -2.98 -6.29 -7.28
C PRO A 107 -3.56 -4.99 -6.75
N ARG A 108 -4.35 -4.33 -7.59
CA ARG A 108 -5.27 -3.28 -7.17
C ARG A 108 -6.11 -3.90 -6.07
N THR A 109 -5.89 -3.47 -4.84
CA THR A 109 -6.85 -3.68 -3.78
C THR A 109 -8.09 -2.88 -4.18
N ASP A 110 -9.04 -3.58 -4.81
CA ASP A 110 -10.32 -3.12 -5.38
C ASP A 110 -10.15 -2.11 -6.55
N GLU A 111 -10.40 -2.40 -7.82
CA GLU A 111 -11.53 -3.04 -8.47
C GLU A 111 -11.05 -3.91 -9.65
N ALA A 112 -10.79 -5.19 -9.40
CA ALA A 112 -11.00 -6.15 -10.49
C ALA A 112 -12.51 -6.17 -10.75
N LEU A 113 -12.93 -6.19 -12.02
CA LEU A 113 -14.31 -6.52 -12.44
C LEU A 113 -14.60 -7.95 -11.99
N VAL A 114 -14.78 -8.13 -10.70
CA VAL A 114 -15.16 -9.41 -10.13
C VAL A 114 -16.65 -9.57 -10.23
N SER A 115 -17.07 -10.83 -10.27
CA SER A 115 -18.49 -11.14 -10.16
C SER A 115 -19.08 -10.47 -8.92
N LEU A 116 -20.36 -10.10 -9.00
CA LEU A 116 -21.10 -9.59 -7.85
C LEU A 116 -20.96 -10.53 -6.64
N GLU A 117 -20.86 -11.84 -6.89
CA GLU A 117 -20.66 -12.87 -5.87
C GLU A 117 -19.32 -12.72 -5.14
N GLU A 118 -18.22 -12.50 -5.85
CA GLU A 118 -16.89 -12.34 -5.25
C GLU A 118 -16.75 -11.00 -4.52
N ALA A 119 -17.38 -9.94 -5.04
CA ALA A 119 -17.47 -8.65 -4.34
C ALA A 119 -18.24 -8.78 -3.02
N GLN A 120 -19.39 -9.48 -3.05
CA GLN A 120 -20.20 -9.78 -1.86
C GLN A 120 -19.42 -10.63 -0.86
N ARG A 121 -18.74 -11.70 -1.32
CA ARG A 121 -17.90 -12.56 -0.49
C ARG A 121 -16.85 -11.75 0.26
N ARG A 122 -16.08 -10.91 -0.44
CA ARG A 122 -15.05 -10.06 0.17
C ARG A 122 -15.62 -9.07 1.17
N HIS A 123 -16.77 -8.47 0.86
CA HIS A 123 -17.42 -7.54 1.78
C HIS A 123 -17.90 -8.25 3.07
N ILE A 124 -18.48 -9.44 2.94
CA ILE A 124 -18.93 -10.24 4.10
C ILE A 124 -17.76 -10.65 5.00
N LEU A 125 -16.64 -11.09 4.41
CA LEU A 125 -15.43 -11.46 5.16
C LEU A 125 -14.86 -10.26 5.93
N ARG A 126 -14.75 -9.09 5.28
CA ARG A 126 -14.33 -7.83 5.94
C ARG A 126 -15.23 -7.46 7.11
N VAL A 127 -16.56 -7.54 6.94
CA VAL A 127 -17.50 -7.24 8.03
C VAL A 127 -17.38 -8.25 9.16
N LEU A 128 -17.24 -9.55 8.87
CA LEU A 128 -17.06 -10.60 9.88
C LEU A 128 -15.80 -10.41 10.70
N GLU A 129 -14.68 -10.07 10.07
CA GLU A 129 -13.41 -9.77 10.73
C GLU A 129 -13.55 -8.55 11.66
N ARG A 130 -14.18 -7.48 11.17
CA ARG A 130 -14.42 -6.24 11.94
C ARG A 130 -15.31 -6.45 13.17
N VAL A 131 -16.18 -7.45 13.15
CA VAL A 131 -17.06 -7.81 14.28
C VAL A 131 -16.59 -9.02 15.07
N GLY A 132 -15.34 -9.47 14.88
CA GLY A 132 -14.75 -10.58 15.62
C GLY A 132 -15.46 -11.92 15.41
N GLY A 133 -15.95 -12.17 14.19
CA GLY A 133 -16.66 -13.41 13.84
C GLY A 133 -18.11 -13.48 14.34
N ASN A 134 -18.66 -12.41 14.92
CA ASN A 134 -20.06 -12.38 15.35
C ASN A 134 -21.02 -12.29 14.14
N LYS A 135 -21.46 -13.47 13.67
CA LYS A 135 -22.34 -13.66 12.51
C LYS A 135 -23.66 -12.90 12.62
N LEU A 136 -24.20 -12.75 13.84
CA LEU A 136 -25.48 -12.10 14.10
C LEU A 136 -25.35 -10.58 13.95
N ARG A 137 -24.21 -10.03 14.41
CA ARG A 137 -23.87 -8.62 14.25
C ARG A 137 -23.50 -8.30 12.80
N ALA A 138 -22.76 -9.18 12.12
CA ALA A 138 -22.46 -9.06 10.70
C ALA A 138 -23.73 -9.04 9.85
N ALA A 139 -24.69 -9.95 10.09
CA ALA A 139 -25.99 -9.98 9.40
C ALA A 139 -26.74 -8.65 9.50
N ARG A 140 -26.76 -8.05 10.70
CA ARG A 140 -27.42 -6.76 10.92
C ARG A 140 -26.76 -5.62 10.17
N ILE A 141 -25.42 -5.59 10.15
CA ILE A 141 -24.64 -4.55 9.44
C ILE A 141 -24.78 -4.69 7.93
N LEU A 142 -24.79 -5.92 7.43
CA LEU A 142 -24.92 -6.23 6.01
C LEU A 142 -26.36 -6.14 5.49
N GLY A 143 -27.36 -6.02 6.38
CA GLY A 143 -28.78 -6.00 6.01
C GLY A 143 -29.30 -7.32 5.43
N ILE A 144 -28.62 -8.45 5.69
CA ILE A 144 -28.97 -9.76 5.14
C ILE A 144 -29.39 -10.75 6.22
N GLY A 145 -30.22 -11.73 5.85
CA GLY A 145 -30.65 -12.80 6.75
C GLY A 145 -29.48 -13.68 7.20
N ARG A 146 -29.52 -14.17 8.46
CA ARG A 146 -28.52 -15.09 9.03
C ARG A 146 -28.25 -16.29 8.11
N ASN A 147 -29.30 -16.89 7.54
CA ASN A 147 -29.17 -18.05 6.66
C ASN A 147 -28.34 -17.76 5.40
N THR A 148 -28.35 -16.53 4.89
CA THR A 148 -27.55 -16.12 3.72
C THR A 148 -26.06 -16.14 4.06
N ILE A 149 -25.69 -15.67 5.25
CA ILE A 149 -24.30 -15.73 5.74
C ILE A 149 -23.85 -17.18 5.91
N TYR A 150 -24.70 -18.05 6.50
CA TYR A 150 -24.35 -19.47 6.67
C TYR A 150 -24.15 -20.18 5.34
N LYS A 151 -25.08 -19.99 4.37
CA LYS A 151 -24.98 -20.58 3.03
C LYS A 151 -23.72 -20.14 2.28
N MET A 152 -23.39 -18.85 2.34
CA MET A 152 -22.15 -18.34 1.73
C MET A 152 -20.91 -18.91 2.43
N LEU A 153 -20.83 -18.89 3.76
CA LEU A 153 -19.70 -19.46 4.51
C LEU A 153 -19.49 -20.96 4.25
N SER A 154 -20.56 -21.74 4.09
CA SER A 154 -20.45 -23.15 3.71
C SER A 154 -19.89 -23.35 2.31
N ARG A 155 -20.23 -22.46 1.36
CA ARG A 155 -19.67 -22.46 0.00
C ARG A 155 -18.16 -22.20 0.02
N LEU A 156 -17.72 -21.25 0.84
CA LEU A 156 -16.29 -20.91 0.98
C LEU A 156 -15.45 -22.07 1.52
N LYS A 157 -15.98 -22.79 2.53
CA LYS A 157 -15.29 -23.96 3.10
C LYS A 157 -15.21 -25.15 2.14
N LEU A 158 -16.13 -25.25 1.17
CA LEU A 158 -16.11 -26.28 0.15
C LEU A 158 -15.07 -25.97 -0.94
N GLU A 159 -14.93 -24.69 -1.32
CA GLU A 159 -13.94 -24.24 -2.31
C GLU A 159 -12.49 -24.37 -1.79
N GLU A 160 -12.22 -24.05 -0.52
CA GLU A 160 -10.89 -24.24 0.09
C GLU A 160 -10.45 -25.71 0.14
N ARG A 161 -11.42 -26.63 0.34
CA ARG A 161 -11.18 -28.09 0.36
C ARG A 161 -10.92 -28.68 -1.02
N ASN A 162 -11.42 -28.05 -2.07
CA ASN A 162 -11.27 -28.53 -3.45
C ASN A 162 -9.99 -27.99 -4.12
N LEU A 163 -9.36 -26.95 -3.59
CA LEU A 163 -8.04 -26.45 -4.05
C LEU A 163 -6.85 -27.14 -3.37
N SER A 164 -7.10 -27.99 -2.37
CA SER A 164 -6.08 -28.68 -1.56
C SER A 164 -6.06 -30.20 -1.76
N ALA A 165 -6.72 -30.69 -2.81
CA ALA A 165 -6.76 -32.08 -3.26
C ALA A 165 -6.27 -32.16 -4.72
#